data_AF-A0A4Y9RBG5-F1
#
_entry.id   AF-A0A4Y9RBG5-F1
#
_cell.length_a   1.000
_cell.length_b   1.000
_cell.length_c   1.000
_cell.angle_alpha   90.00
_cell.angle_beta   90.00
_cell.angle_gamma   90.00
#
_symmetry.space_group_name_H-M   'P 1'
#
loop_
_entity.id
_entity.type
_entity.pdbx_description
1 polymer ?
#
loop_
_entity_poly.entity_id
_entity_poly.type
_entity_poly.pdbx_seq_one_letter_code
_entity_poly.pdbx_strand_id
1 'polypeptide(L)'
;MRSMTGSGCLSPIEPTASASSAPLQRRSGSMSIVLMRRLKGYHSLLEMALNDERARLRPDDRTVAGIKKKKLVIKDRLAAIEGRQTTSQSR
;
A
#
# COMPACT_ATOMS: atom_id res chain seq x y z
N MET A 1 -38.02 61.41 -5.24
CA MET A 1 -36.83 60.60 -4.96
C MET A 1 -37.06 59.81 -3.68
N ARG A 2 -36.78 58.48 -3.71
CA ARG A 2 -36.43 57.57 -2.59
C ARG A 2 -37.50 57.17 -1.55
N SER A 3 -38.16 56.06 -1.86
CA SER A 3 -38.12 54.74 -1.20
C SER A 3 -37.86 54.62 0.32
N MET A 4 -38.81 53.91 0.96
CA MET A 4 -38.65 52.67 1.75
C MET A 4 -37.98 52.70 3.12
N THR A 5 -38.69 52.16 4.13
CA THR A 5 -38.24 50.93 4.83
C THR A 5 -39.47 50.12 5.29
N GLY A 6 -39.68 48.97 4.64
CA GLY A 6 -40.57 47.92 5.12
C GLY A 6 -39.75 46.99 6.02
N SER A 7 -40.22 46.79 7.25
CA SER A 7 -39.64 45.84 8.20
C SER A 7 -40.13 44.44 7.87
N GLY A 8 -39.24 43.63 7.28
CA GLY A 8 -39.50 42.27 6.84
C GLY A 8 -39.01 41.24 7.87
N CYS A 9 -40.00 40.60 8.47
CA CYS A 9 -40.08 39.30 9.11
C CYS A 9 -38.85 38.37 9.14
N LEU A 10 -38.69 37.81 10.34
CA LEU A 10 -37.90 36.65 10.78
C LEU A 10 -37.96 35.44 9.82
N SER A 11 -36.84 34.73 9.71
CA SER A 11 -36.80 33.28 9.47
C SER A 11 -35.55 32.69 10.14
N PRO A 12 -35.70 31.71 11.06
CA PRO A 12 -34.59 30.93 11.58
C PRO A 12 -34.08 29.94 10.52
N ILE A 13 -32.76 29.89 10.43
CA ILE A 13 -31.95 28.98 9.62
C ILE A 13 -32.17 27.53 10.08
N GLU A 14 -32.49 26.64 9.14
CA GLU A 14 -32.63 25.19 9.36
C GLU A 14 -31.32 24.55 9.86
N PRO A 15 -31.38 23.58 10.80
CA PRO A 15 -30.26 22.71 11.10
C PRO A 15 -30.22 21.55 10.09
N THR A 16 -29.37 21.66 9.06
CA THR A 16 -28.99 20.50 8.23
C THR A 16 -28.15 19.54 9.06
N ALA A 17 -28.82 18.68 9.82
CA ALA A 17 -28.26 17.45 10.34
C ALA A 17 -28.34 16.39 9.23
N SER A 18 -27.44 16.47 8.25
CA SER A 18 -27.16 15.34 7.37
C SER A 18 -25.80 14.77 7.73
N ALA A 19 -25.85 13.86 8.70
CA ALA A 19 -24.77 12.94 9.03
C ALA A 19 -24.54 12.02 7.82
N SER A 20 -23.79 12.51 6.83
CA SER A 20 -23.29 11.66 5.75
C SER A 20 -22.05 10.94 6.27
N SER A 21 -22.29 9.68 6.65
CA SER A 21 -21.34 8.63 6.95
C SER A 21 -19.96 8.83 6.31
N ALA A 22 -18.97 9.20 7.11
CA ALA A 22 -17.58 9.04 6.72
C ALA A 22 -17.29 7.53 6.58
N PRO A 23 -16.84 7.04 5.40
CA PRO A 23 -16.48 5.64 5.27
C PRO A 23 -15.28 5.35 6.17
N LEU A 24 -15.50 4.36 7.03
CA LEU A 24 -14.53 3.75 7.92
C LEU A 24 -13.17 3.60 7.23
N GLN A 25 -12.15 4.13 7.90
CA GLN A 25 -10.75 3.94 7.57
C GLN A 25 -10.49 2.46 7.23
N ARG A 26 -10.11 2.19 5.98
CA ARG A 26 -9.48 0.91 5.56
C ARG A 26 -8.16 0.76 6.32
N ARG A 27 -8.23 0.36 7.59
CA ARG A 27 -7.08 0.16 8.49
C ARG A 27 -6.31 -1.15 8.19
N SER A 28 -6.60 -1.80 7.07
CA SER A 28 -6.00 -3.07 6.64
C SER A 28 -4.79 -2.92 5.70
N GLY A 29 -4.40 -1.68 5.35
CA GLY A 29 -3.26 -1.43 4.45
C GLY A 29 -1.89 -1.40 5.12
N SER A 30 -1.80 -1.15 6.43
CA SER A 30 -0.51 -0.89 7.10
C SER A 30 0.37 -2.14 7.21
N MET A 31 -0.21 -3.31 7.51
CA MET A 31 0.54 -4.55 7.69
C MET A 31 1.06 -5.11 6.36
N SER A 32 0.29 -4.97 5.26
CA SER A 32 0.71 -5.43 3.93
C SER A 32 1.85 -4.58 3.37
N ILE A 33 1.85 -3.27 3.63
CA ILE A 33 2.93 -2.35 3.22
C ILE A 33 4.23 -2.69 3.95
N VAL A 34 4.18 -2.91 5.27
CA VAL A 34 5.36 -3.29 6.07
C VAL A 34 5.91 -4.64 5.59
N LEU A 35 5.04 -5.62 5.36
CA LEU A 35 5.45 -6.93 4.83
C LEU A 35 6.09 -6.82 3.44
N MET A 36 5.50 -6.04 2.54
CA MET A 36 6.05 -5.80 1.21
C MET A 36 7.42 -5.14 1.27
N ARG A 37 7.61 -4.13 2.13
CA ARG A 37 8.92 -3.48 2.33
C ARG A 37 9.95 -4.47 2.86
N ARG A 38 9.59 -5.32 3.82
CA ARG A 38 10.48 -6.37 4.34
C ARG A 38 10.87 -7.37 3.27
N LEU A 39 9.91 -7.86 2.48
CA LEU A 39 10.17 -8.80 1.39
C LEU A 39 11.09 -8.18 0.31
N LYS A 40 10.91 -6.89 -0.01
CA LYS A 40 11.81 -6.15 -0.91
C LYS A 40 13.23 -6.05 -0.32
N GLY A 41 13.36 -5.76 0.97
CA GLY A 41 14.67 -5.73 1.65
C GLY A 41 15.38 -7.09 1.62
N TYR A 42 14.67 -8.17 1.94
CA TYR A 42 15.23 -9.52 1.83
C TYR A 42 15.62 -9.89 0.40
N HIS A 43 14.85 -9.44 -0.60
CA HIS A 43 15.20 -9.63 -2.00
C HIS A 43 16.55 -8.97 -2.34
N SER A 44 16.76 -7.72 -1.93
CA SER A 44 18.03 -7.01 -2.12
C SER A 44 19.21 -7.74 -1.48
N LEU A 45 19.03 -8.28 -0.27
CA LEU A 45 20.09 -9.07 0.41
C LEU A 45 20.45 -10.34 -0.36
N LEU A 46 19.47 -11.02 -0.97
CA LEU A 46 19.71 -12.20 -1.79
C LEU A 46 20.42 -11.85 -3.10
N GLU A 47 20.13 -10.69 -3.70
CA GLU A 47 20.86 -10.21 -4.87
C GLU A 47 22.32 -9.90 -4.55
N MET A 48 22.57 -9.25 -3.41
CA MET A 48 23.94 -9.02 -2.93
C MET A 48 24.67 -10.34 -2.72
N ALA A 49 24.06 -11.29 -2.00
CA ALA A 49 24.66 -12.61 -1.77
C ALA A 49 24.93 -13.39 -3.07
N LEU A 50 24.07 -13.25 -4.09
CA LEU A 50 24.32 -13.85 -5.41
C LEU A 50 25.52 -13.22 -6.11
N ASN A 51 25.63 -11.88 -6.05
CA ASN A 51 26.74 -11.18 -6.65
C ASN A 51 28.05 -11.52 -5.94
N ASP A 52 28.03 -11.58 -4.60
CA ASP A 52 29.19 -11.95 -3.78
C ASP A 52 29.64 -13.38 -4.06
N GLU A 53 28.72 -14.34 -4.16
CA GLU A 53 29.05 -15.74 -4.47
C GLU A 53 29.62 -15.89 -5.89
N ARG A 54 29.05 -15.15 -6.86
CA ARG A 54 29.52 -15.17 -8.26
C ARG A 54 30.85 -14.46 -8.46
N ALA A 55 31.16 -13.49 -7.62
CA ALA A 55 32.44 -12.79 -7.64
C ALA A 55 33.59 -13.62 -7.04
N ARG A 56 33.28 -14.76 -6.40
CA ARG A 56 34.33 -15.65 -5.88
C ARG A 56 35.10 -16.30 -7.02
N LEU A 57 36.39 -16.52 -6.78
CA LEU A 57 37.28 -17.26 -7.69
C LEU A 57 36.79 -18.67 -8.00
N ARG A 58 36.02 -19.28 -7.09
CA ARG A 58 35.31 -20.55 -7.29
C ARG A 58 33.90 -20.42 -6.73
N PRO A 59 32.90 -20.05 -7.55
CA PRO A 59 31.51 -20.00 -7.10
C PRO A 59 31.01 -21.40 -6.77
N ASP A 60 30.27 -21.54 -5.67
CA ASP A 60 29.57 -22.78 -5.37
C ASP A 60 28.17 -22.78 -5.98
N ASP A 61 27.99 -23.58 -7.02
CA ASP A 61 26.71 -23.74 -7.73
C ASP A 61 25.57 -24.19 -6.81
N ARG A 62 25.86 -24.99 -5.77
CA ARG A 62 24.83 -25.39 -4.79
C ARG A 62 24.37 -24.19 -3.97
N THR A 63 25.31 -23.34 -3.55
CA THR A 63 25.01 -22.10 -2.84
C THR A 63 24.24 -21.12 -3.75
N VAL A 64 24.68 -20.93 -5.01
CA VAL A 64 23.97 -20.09 -5.99
C VAL A 64 22.54 -20.60 -6.23
N ALA A 65 22.35 -21.91 -6.40
CA ALA A 65 21.03 -22.52 -6.58
C ALA A 65 20.15 -22.32 -5.34
N GLY A 66 20.72 -22.47 -4.14
CA GLY A 66 20.04 -22.22 -2.87
C GLY A 66 19.56 -20.77 -2.73
N ILE A 67 20.41 -19.80 -3.07
CA ILE A 67 20.07 -18.37 -3.01
C ILE A 67 18.98 -18.04 -4.06
N LYS A 68 19.08 -18.57 -5.29
CA LYS A 68 18.06 -18.41 -6.34
C LYS A 68 16.70 -18.98 -5.92
N LYS A 69 16.66 -20.16 -5.28
CA LYS A 69 15.42 -20.76 -4.78
C LYS A 69 14.75 -19.86 -3.74
N LYS A 70 15.52 -19.32 -2.79
CA LYS A 70 15.02 -18.35 -1.80
C LYS A 70 14.51 -17.07 -2.47
N LYS A 71 15.22 -16.58 -3.49
CA LYS A 71 14.81 -15.39 -4.27
C LYS A 71 13.47 -15.62 -4.96
N LEU A 72 13.26 -16.80 -5.55
CA LEU A 72 12.01 -17.16 -6.23
C LEU A 72 10.82 -17.14 -5.25
N VAL A 73 10.97 -17.76 -4.08
CA VAL A 73 9.91 -17.76 -3.04
C VAL A 73 9.51 -16.35 -2.62
N ILE A 74 10.47 -15.42 -2.52
CA ILE A 74 10.17 -14.02 -2.19
C ILE A 74 9.42 -13.33 -3.35
N LYS A 75 9.82 -13.58 -4.61
CA LYS A 75 9.10 -13.05 -5.78
C LYS A 75 7.65 -13.53 -5.81
N ASP A 76 7.41 -14.82 -5.56
CA ASP A 76 6.06 -15.39 -5.52
C ASP A 76 5.21 -14.76 -4.41
N ARG A 77 5.80 -14.53 -3.23
CA ARG A 77 5.12 -13.84 -2.12
C ARG A 77 4.81 -12.39 -2.44
N LEU A 78 5.69 -11.67 -3.12
CA LEU A 78 5.46 -10.30 -3.57
C LEU A 78 4.30 -10.25 -4.58
N ALA A 79 4.32 -11.14 -5.58
CA ALA A 79 3.26 -11.25 -6.59
C ALA A 79 1.89 -11.56 -5.94
N ALA A 80 1.85 -12.47 -4.97
CA ALA A 80 0.63 -12.80 -4.24
C ALA A 80 0.09 -11.65 -3.38
N ILE A 81 0.93 -10.73 -2.92
CA ILE A 81 0.51 -9.52 -2.19
C ILE A 81 0.02 -8.46 -3.17
N GLU A 82 0.70 -8.29 -4.30
CA GLU A 82 0.34 -7.34 -5.35
C GLU A 82 -1.00 -7.70 -6.01
N GLY A 83 -1.20 -8.96 -6.39
CA GLY A 83 -2.47 -9.44 -6.97
C GLY A 83 -3.67 -9.37 -6.01
N ARG A 84 -3.43 -9.37 -4.68
CA ARG A 84 -4.48 -9.12 -3.69
C ARG A 84 -4.84 -7.64 -3.56
N GLN A 85 -3.91 -6.74 -3.83
CA GLN A 85 -4.18 -5.31 -3.82
C GLN A 85 -4.98 -4.86 -5.05
N THR A 86 -4.71 -5.44 -6.23
CA THR A 86 -5.44 -5.10 -7.46
C THR A 86 -6.91 -5.51 -7.38
N THR A 87 -7.21 -6.69 -6.85
CA THR A 87 -8.59 -7.19 -6.65
C THR A 87 -9.36 -6.46 -5.54
N SER A 88 -8.65 -5.87 -4.56
CA SER A 88 -9.26 -5.08 -3.49
C SER A 88 -9.51 -3.61 -3.85
N GLN A 89 -8.91 -3.12 -4.95
CA GLN A 89 -9.15 -1.78 -5.48
C GLN A 89 -10.26 -1.75 -6.55
N SER A 90 -10.63 -2.89 -7.12
CA SER A 90 -11.66 -3.02 -8.16
C SER A 90 -13.06 -3.36 -7.62
N ARG A 91 -13.40 -3.00 -6.38
CA ARG A 91 -14.72 -3.28 -5.78
C ARG A 91 -15.23 -2.12 -4.95
#